data_AF-A0A356EPP7-F1
#
_entry.id   AF-A0A356EPP7-F1
#
_cell.length_a   1.000
_cell.length_b   1.000
_cell.length_c   1.000
_cell.angle_alpha   90.00
_cell.angle_beta   90.00
_cell.angle_gamma   90.00
#
_symmetry.space_group_name_H-M   'P 1'
#
loop_
_entity.id
_entity.type
_entity.pdbx_description
1 polymer ?
#
loop_
_entity_poly.entity_id
_entity_poly.type
_entity_poly.pdbx_seq_one_letter_code
_entity_poly.pdbx_strand_id
1 'polypeptide(L)'
;MELPAMRSLYFVALDKNDMSVKRMQSFLTLQPGELTGCVGCHESRAMTAPTTVSMSALDHRPRRITPIDDVPNVFDYPRDIQPILDKHCVGCHDSAENESGVDLGGDRTPNYSISYLTLFQRGMVSDGRNLPYSNREPRSIGSSASRLMEFIDGRHYDVKLSELERKTIRLWIDASATYPGTYAALGAGMVRVRFPIRMLVERCGGCHVTNPRQRSRSKPLLDFETTCNLSRPARSKLLRAPLAKSAGGLGKCGEDVFADTDDPCYRGILRALEAAGERLKEEKRFDMPGFRPDVAYVREMKRFGILPADVKPDDPIDVYQTDRDYWRSFWYVPEPTETEPATGPEPSDPRDFPPFDPRNPFRRRGM
;
A
#
# COMPACT_ATOMS: atom_id res chain seq x y z
N MET A 1 -11.22 3.94 -23.48
CA MET A 1 -9.88 3.95 -22.84
C MET A 1 -9.14 2.71 -23.30
N GLU A 2 -7.85 2.80 -23.60
CA GLU A 2 -6.98 1.66 -23.91
C GLU A 2 -6.22 1.28 -22.64
N LEU A 3 -6.31 0.00 -22.26
CA LEU A 3 -5.75 -0.56 -21.04
C LEU A 3 -4.72 -1.64 -21.39
N PRO A 4 -3.69 -1.85 -20.54
CA PRO A 4 -2.78 -2.95 -20.76
C PRO A 4 -3.49 -4.31 -20.63
N ALA A 5 -3.34 -5.15 -21.64
CA ALA A 5 -3.86 -6.52 -21.63
C ALA A 5 -3.20 -7.36 -20.53
N MET A 6 -3.95 -8.32 -20.01
CA MET A 6 -3.51 -9.29 -18.99
C MET A 6 -2.99 -8.67 -17.69
N ARG A 7 -3.34 -7.40 -17.43
CA ARG A 7 -3.01 -6.69 -16.19
C ARG A 7 -4.29 -6.32 -15.46
N SER A 8 -4.36 -6.71 -14.19
CA SER A 8 -5.48 -6.37 -13.32
C SER A 8 -5.47 -4.89 -12.99
N LEU A 9 -6.61 -4.24 -13.22
CA LEU A 9 -6.82 -2.82 -13.01
C LEU A 9 -8.08 -2.61 -12.18
N TYR A 10 -8.10 -1.54 -11.40
CA TYR A 10 -9.31 -1.05 -10.78
C TYR A 10 -9.39 0.47 -10.99
N PHE A 11 -10.60 1.02 -10.94
CA PHE A 11 -10.83 2.44 -11.18
C PHE A 11 -11.18 3.17 -9.88
N VAL A 12 -10.73 4.41 -9.81
CA VAL A 12 -11.18 5.40 -8.81
C VAL A 12 -11.75 6.58 -9.57
N ALA A 13 -13.04 6.85 -9.40
CA ALA A 13 -13.64 8.09 -9.88
C ALA A 13 -13.23 9.23 -8.94
N LEU A 14 -12.79 10.35 -9.50
CA LEU A 14 -12.31 11.52 -8.76
C LEU A 14 -13.24 12.72 -8.99
N ASP A 15 -13.28 13.64 -8.03
CA ASP A 15 -13.93 14.94 -8.21
C ASP A 15 -12.96 16.01 -8.73
N LYS A 16 -13.44 17.26 -8.84
CA LYS A 16 -12.65 18.41 -9.33
C LYS A 16 -11.41 18.73 -8.49
N ASN A 17 -11.29 18.18 -7.27
CA ASN A 17 -10.17 18.38 -6.37
C ASN A 17 -9.32 17.10 -6.24
N ASP A 18 -9.44 16.18 -7.20
CA ASP A 18 -8.80 14.85 -7.21
C ASP A 18 -9.17 13.95 -6.03
N MET A 19 -10.27 14.22 -5.32
CA MET A 19 -10.69 13.41 -4.17
C MET A 19 -11.56 12.24 -4.64
N SER A 20 -11.37 11.07 -4.03
CA SER A 20 -12.05 9.84 -4.44
C SER A 20 -13.56 9.92 -4.23
N VAL A 21 -14.35 9.83 -5.30
CA VAL A 21 -15.82 9.77 -5.25
C VAL A 21 -16.28 8.33 -5.08
N LYS A 22 -15.82 7.40 -5.91
CA LYS A 22 -16.17 5.98 -5.80
C LYS A 22 -15.00 5.12 -6.27
N ARG A 23 -14.74 4.02 -5.56
CA ARG A 23 -13.65 3.09 -5.84
C ARG A 23 -14.21 1.75 -6.26
N MET A 24 -13.64 1.16 -7.29
CA MET A 24 -13.88 -0.23 -7.63
C MET A 24 -13.16 -1.12 -6.59
N GLN A 25 -13.90 -1.83 -5.75
CA GLN A 25 -13.36 -2.83 -4.80
C GLN A 25 -13.37 -4.23 -5.43
N SER A 26 -12.81 -4.30 -6.64
CA SER A 26 -12.64 -5.48 -7.47
C SER A 26 -11.57 -5.13 -8.52
N PHE A 27 -11.24 -6.06 -9.40
CA PHE A 27 -10.36 -5.81 -10.52
C PHE A 27 -11.02 -6.29 -11.81
N LEU A 28 -10.70 -5.62 -12.91
CA LEU A 28 -10.91 -6.14 -14.25
C LEU A 28 -9.58 -6.51 -14.88
N THR A 29 -9.61 -7.49 -15.76
CA THR A 29 -8.49 -7.89 -16.61
C THR A 29 -9.07 -8.11 -18.00
N LEU A 30 -8.36 -7.65 -19.03
CA LEU A 30 -8.77 -7.79 -20.42
C LEU A 30 -7.78 -8.64 -21.20
N GLN A 31 -8.28 -9.44 -22.14
CA GLN A 31 -7.48 -10.10 -23.16
C GLN A 31 -6.97 -9.08 -24.19
N PRO A 32 -5.90 -9.40 -24.93
CA PRO A 32 -5.46 -8.60 -26.08
C PRO A 32 -6.60 -8.40 -27.09
N GLY A 33 -6.89 -7.15 -27.46
CA GLY A 33 -7.96 -6.80 -28.41
C GLY A 33 -9.39 -6.85 -27.84
N GLU A 34 -9.57 -7.25 -26.58
CA GLU A 34 -10.90 -7.30 -25.96
C GLU A 34 -11.51 -5.90 -25.77
N LEU A 35 -12.77 -5.76 -26.14
CA LEU A 35 -13.57 -4.57 -25.86
C LEU A 35 -14.58 -4.88 -24.76
N THR A 36 -14.54 -4.10 -23.67
CA THR A 36 -15.50 -4.18 -22.57
C THR A 36 -16.17 -2.83 -22.34
N GLY A 37 -17.41 -2.87 -21.86
CA GLY A 37 -18.18 -1.69 -21.50
C GLY A 37 -18.95 -1.92 -20.19
N CYS A 38 -19.25 -0.84 -19.48
CA CYS A 38 -20.09 -0.85 -18.29
C CYS A 38 -21.14 0.26 -18.37
N VAL A 39 -22.32 -0.01 -17.78
CA VAL A 39 -23.45 0.95 -17.79
C VAL A 39 -23.38 1.95 -16.63
N GLY A 40 -22.46 1.73 -15.68
CA GLY A 40 -22.25 2.61 -14.52
C GLY A 40 -21.30 2.00 -13.49
N CYS A 41 -21.03 2.76 -12.42
CA CYS A 41 -20.09 2.36 -11.36
C CYS A 41 -20.77 1.41 -10.35
N HIS A 42 -20.53 0.10 -10.51
CA HIS A 42 -21.13 -0.97 -9.70
C HIS A 42 -22.64 -1.22 -10.02
N GLU A 43 -23.04 -0.92 -11.25
CA GLU A 43 -24.34 -1.32 -11.78
C GLU A 43 -24.39 -2.82 -12.12
N SER A 44 -25.59 -3.36 -12.27
CA SER A 44 -25.78 -4.76 -12.67
C SER A 44 -25.19 -5.02 -14.05
N ARG A 45 -24.42 -6.11 -14.18
CA ARG A 45 -23.87 -6.56 -15.47
C ARG A 45 -24.94 -7.08 -16.44
N ALA A 46 -26.12 -7.42 -15.93
CA ALA A 46 -27.27 -7.84 -16.72
C ALA A 46 -28.15 -6.66 -17.17
N MET A 47 -27.77 -5.43 -16.82
CA MET A 47 -28.51 -4.23 -17.19
C MET A 47 -27.97 -3.66 -18.50
N THR A 48 -28.89 -3.27 -19.39
CA THR A 48 -28.57 -2.56 -20.63
C THR A 48 -28.50 -1.06 -20.37
N ALA A 49 -27.59 -0.36 -21.06
CA ALA A 49 -27.52 1.09 -20.98
C ALA A 49 -28.83 1.72 -21.48
N PRO A 50 -29.35 2.78 -20.83
CA PRO A 50 -30.48 3.54 -21.36
C PRO A 50 -30.12 4.16 -22.71
N THR A 51 -31.01 4.05 -23.71
CA THR A 51 -30.83 4.61 -25.06
C THR A 51 -30.84 6.13 -25.13
N THR A 52 -31.16 6.81 -24.02
CA THR A 52 -31.31 8.26 -23.93
C THR A 52 -30.04 8.99 -23.48
N VAL A 53 -28.98 8.27 -23.11
CA VAL A 53 -27.73 8.89 -22.64
C VAL A 53 -26.73 8.97 -23.79
N SER A 54 -26.52 10.18 -24.30
CA SER A 54 -25.38 10.45 -25.19
C SER A 54 -24.09 10.30 -24.38
N MET A 55 -23.23 9.36 -24.78
CA MET A 55 -21.95 9.10 -24.14
C MET A 55 -20.83 9.74 -24.95
N SER A 56 -20.41 10.95 -24.59
CA SER A 56 -19.33 11.68 -25.27
C SER A 56 -18.00 10.90 -25.34
N ALA A 57 -17.80 9.94 -24.43
CA ALA A 57 -16.66 9.04 -24.46
C ALA A 57 -16.60 8.16 -25.73
N LEU A 58 -17.74 7.91 -26.40
CA LEU A 58 -17.82 7.13 -27.65
C LEU A 58 -17.50 7.98 -28.89
N ASP A 59 -17.54 9.31 -28.78
CA ASP A 59 -17.18 10.23 -29.87
C ASP A 59 -15.67 10.32 -30.11
N HIS A 60 -14.88 9.64 -29.27
CA HIS A 60 -13.43 9.68 -29.29
C HIS A 60 -12.83 8.27 -29.34
N ARG A 61 -11.70 8.12 -30.03
CA ARG A 61 -10.91 6.87 -29.98
C ARG A 61 -10.45 6.60 -28.54
N PRO A 62 -10.34 5.32 -28.14
CA PRO A 62 -9.77 4.95 -26.84
C PRO A 62 -8.38 5.59 -26.64
N ARG A 63 -8.20 6.29 -25.51
CA ARG A 63 -6.90 6.83 -25.12
C ARG A 63 -6.18 5.88 -24.18
N ARG A 64 -4.88 5.68 -24.41
CA ARG A 64 -3.99 4.94 -23.52
C ARG A 64 -3.86 5.64 -22.17
N ILE A 65 -3.92 4.87 -21.09
CA ILE A 65 -3.65 5.39 -19.74
C ILE A 65 -2.18 5.77 -19.61
N THR A 66 -1.92 6.90 -18.96
CA THR A 66 -0.56 7.35 -18.63
C THR A 66 -0.29 7.13 -17.15
N PRO A 67 0.89 6.60 -16.78
CA PRO A 67 1.32 6.60 -15.38
C PRO A 67 1.37 8.00 -14.78
N ILE A 68 1.40 8.07 -13.46
CA ILE A 68 1.61 9.32 -12.72
C ILE A 68 3.10 9.34 -12.34
N ASP A 69 3.92 10.05 -13.13
CA ASP A 69 5.38 9.86 -13.13
C ASP A 69 6.12 10.48 -11.93
N ASP A 70 5.50 11.43 -11.23
CA ASP A 70 6.11 12.15 -10.10
C ASP A 70 5.91 11.45 -8.75
N VAL A 71 5.22 10.31 -8.71
CA VAL A 71 5.01 9.50 -7.50
C VAL A 71 5.49 8.06 -7.70
N PRO A 72 5.78 7.32 -6.61
CA PRO A 72 6.14 5.90 -6.71
C PRO A 72 5.05 5.06 -7.39
N ASN A 73 5.47 4.13 -8.27
CA ASN A 73 4.55 3.17 -8.89
C ASN A 73 3.92 2.21 -7.87
N VAL A 74 4.66 1.89 -6.80
CA VAL A 74 4.21 1.08 -5.67
C VAL A 74 4.63 1.81 -4.41
N PHE A 75 3.63 2.26 -3.64
CA PHE A 75 3.88 2.98 -2.39
C PHE A 75 4.40 2.05 -1.30
N ASP A 76 5.37 2.56 -0.56
CA ASP A 76 5.97 1.95 0.62
C ASP A 76 5.89 2.97 1.75
N TYR A 77 5.14 2.68 2.82
CA TYR A 77 4.82 3.69 3.82
C TYR A 77 6.05 4.25 4.52
N PRO A 78 6.99 3.42 5.04
CA PRO A 78 8.23 3.93 5.63
C PRO A 78 9.07 4.77 4.66
N ARG A 79 9.11 4.44 3.37
CA ARG A 79 9.89 5.17 2.36
C ARG A 79 9.23 6.46 1.89
N ASP A 80 7.92 6.43 1.65
CA ASP A 80 7.23 7.46 0.87
C ASP A 80 6.35 8.37 1.71
N ILE A 81 5.82 7.88 2.83
CA ILE A 81 4.82 8.59 3.64
C ILE A 81 5.41 9.06 4.96
N GLN A 82 6.15 8.19 5.65
CA GLN A 82 6.77 8.54 6.93
C GLN A 82 7.66 9.79 6.83
N PRO A 83 8.49 10.01 5.79
CA PRO A 83 9.32 11.21 5.72
C PRO A 83 8.51 12.51 5.62
N ILE A 84 7.31 12.46 5.03
CA ILE A 84 6.40 13.61 4.98
C ILE A 84 5.87 13.89 6.39
N LEU A 85 5.49 12.86 7.15
CA LEU A 85 5.05 12.99 8.52
C LEU A 85 6.19 13.45 9.45
N ASP A 86 7.41 12.94 9.26
CA ASP A 86 8.59 13.34 10.03
C ASP A 86 8.85 14.84 9.88
N LYS A 87 8.77 15.34 8.65
CA LYS A 87 9.00 16.75 8.33
C LYS A 87 7.93 17.69 8.89
N HIS A 88 6.66 17.29 8.81
CA HIS A 88 5.54 18.21 9.03
C HIS A 88 4.73 17.96 10.31
N CYS A 89 4.85 16.78 10.90
CA CYS A 89 3.94 16.33 11.97
C CYS A 89 4.69 15.91 13.24
N VAL A 90 5.81 15.20 13.11
CA VAL A 90 6.51 14.58 14.26
C VAL A 90 7.01 15.62 15.27
N GLY A 91 7.35 16.84 14.86
CA GLY A 91 7.72 17.92 15.79
C GLY A 91 6.68 18.16 16.90
N CYS A 92 5.39 18.02 16.60
CA CYS A 92 4.29 18.09 17.56
C CYS A 92 3.77 16.71 17.98
N HIS A 93 4.02 15.68 17.17
CA HIS A 93 3.47 14.32 17.30
C HIS A 93 4.53 13.21 17.54
N ASP A 94 5.66 13.47 18.20
CA ASP A 94 6.67 12.44 18.57
C ASP A 94 6.32 11.65 19.86
N SER A 95 5.15 11.89 20.44
CA SER A 95 4.70 11.08 21.57
C SER A 95 3.19 11.11 21.74
N ALA A 96 2.64 10.03 22.31
CA ALA A 96 1.24 10.00 22.72
C ALA A 96 0.93 10.80 24.00
N GLU A 97 1.86 11.65 24.44
CA GLU A 97 1.76 12.51 25.62
C GLU A 97 1.46 13.95 25.29
N ASN A 98 1.53 14.31 24.01
CA ASN A 98 1.03 15.61 23.55
C ASN A 98 -0.47 15.76 23.86
N GLU A 99 -0.95 16.99 23.76
CA GLU A 99 -2.35 17.34 24.09
C GLU A 99 -3.38 16.52 23.29
N SER A 100 -3.04 16.10 22.06
CA SER A 100 -3.92 15.29 21.22
C SER A 100 -3.85 13.78 21.50
N GLY A 101 -2.82 13.32 22.21
CA GLY A 101 -2.50 11.90 22.41
C GLY A 101 -2.20 11.15 21.10
N VAL A 102 -1.79 11.85 20.05
CA VAL A 102 -1.48 11.31 18.72
C VAL A 102 0.03 11.20 18.55
N ASP A 103 0.49 10.01 18.19
CA ASP A 103 1.91 9.74 17.94
C ASP A 103 2.10 9.34 16.48
N LEU A 104 2.85 10.16 15.73
CA LEU A 104 3.16 9.98 14.32
C LEU A 104 4.64 9.69 14.09
N GLY A 105 5.37 9.30 15.14
CA GLY A 105 6.77 8.88 15.05
C GLY A 105 6.94 7.59 14.24
N GLY A 106 8.03 7.52 13.47
CA GLY A 106 8.43 6.34 12.69
C GLY A 106 9.00 5.17 13.50
N ASP A 107 8.97 5.26 14.84
CA ASP A 107 9.45 4.21 15.74
C ASP A 107 8.73 2.89 15.49
N ARG A 108 9.45 1.78 15.74
CA ARG A 108 8.99 0.44 15.37
C ARG A 108 8.21 -0.20 16.51
N THR A 109 7.03 -0.70 16.18
CA THR A 109 6.29 -1.67 16.97
C THR A 109 6.65 -3.09 16.52
N PRO A 110 6.09 -4.14 17.14
CA PRO A 110 6.30 -5.53 16.71
C PRO A 110 6.11 -5.78 15.21
N ASN A 111 5.17 -5.10 14.54
CA ASN A 111 4.88 -5.34 13.11
C ASN A 111 4.97 -4.08 12.24
N TYR A 112 4.57 -2.90 12.74
CA TYR A 112 4.48 -1.65 11.94
C TYR A 112 5.27 -0.52 12.58
N SER A 113 5.25 0.67 11.99
CA SER A 113 5.62 1.90 12.70
C SER A 113 4.45 2.38 13.58
N ILE A 114 4.76 3.16 14.62
CA ILE A 114 3.75 3.74 15.52
C ILE A 114 2.79 4.65 14.74
N SER A 115 3.33 5.47 13.86
CA SER A 115 2.59 6.37 12.97
C SER A 115 1.54 5.65 12.13
N TYR A 116 1.93 4.58 11.42
CA TYR A 116 1.04 3.82 10.55
C TYR A 116 -0.16 3.32 11.35
N LEU A 117 0.10 2.64 12.47
CA LEU A 117 -0.95 2.15 13.36
C LEU A 117 -1.83 3.28 13.90
N THR A 118 -1.23 4.40 14.30
CA THR A 118 -1.96 5.55 14.84
C THR A 118 -2.94 6.13 13.82
N LEU A 119 -2.56 6.24 12.54
CA LEU A 119 -3.43 6.74 11.47
C LEU A 119 -4.74 5.94 11.38
N PHE A 120 -4.68 4.60 11.47
CA PHE A 120 -5.88 3.76 11.42
C PHE A 120 -6.62 3.73 12.75
N GLN A 121 -5.92 3.62 13.88
CA GLN A 121 -6.55 3.58 15.21
C GLN A 121 -7.31 4.86 15.55
N ARG A 122 -6.87 6.00 15.01
CA ARG A 122 -7.52 7.30 15.18
C ARG A 122 -8.52 7.64 14.06
N GLY A 123 -8.74 6.72 13.12
CA GLY A 123 -9.67 6.92 12.00
C GLY A 123 -9.27 8.07 11.08
N MET A 124 -7.97 8.31 10.92
CA MET A 124 -7.45 9.35 10.03
C MET A 124 -7.38 8.88 8.57
N VAL A 125 -7.24 7.57 8.36
CA VAL A 125 -7.26 6.92 7.05
C VAL A 125 -8.45 5.96 6.97
N SER A 126 -9.23 6.06 5.89
CA SER A 126 -10.36 5.17 5.60
C SER A 126 -10.04 4.30 4.38
N ASP A 127 -9.41 3.15 4.61
CA ASP A 127 -9.02 2.17 3.57
C ASP A 127 -10.17 1.24 3.14
N GLY A 128 -11.26 1.23 3.91
CA GLY A 128 -12.41 0.33 3.73
C GLY A 128 -12.28 -1.04 4.41
N ARG A 129 -11.10 -1.38 4.94
CA ARG A 129 -10.76 -2.67 5.58
C ARG A 129 -11.10 -3.90 4.70
N ASN A 130 -10.75 -5.10 5.19
CA ASN A 130 -11.10 -6.36 4.54
C ASN A 130 -12.50 -6.84 4.97
N LEU A 131 -13.52 -6.05 4.71
CA LEU A 131 -14.91 -6.39 5.04
C LEU A 131 -15.55 -7.20 3.88
N PRO A 132 -16.44 -8.15 4.15
CA PRO A 132 -17.05 -9.03 3.14
C PRO A 132 -18.16 -8.32 2.32
N TYR A 133 -17.97 -7.03 2.01
CA TYR A 133 -18.83 -6.26 1.11
C TYR A 133 -18.00 -5.20 0.39
N SER A 134 -18.27 -5.05 -0.92
CA SER A 134 -17.43 -4.30 -1.86
C SER A 134 -18.18 -3.20 -2.63
N ASN A 135 -19.53 -3.16 -2.57
CA ASN A 135 -20.30 -2.03 -3.08
C ASN A 135 -20.52 -1.03 -1.96
N ARG A 136 -19.82 0.10 -2.01
CA ARG A 136 -19.93 1.15 -1.00
C ARG A 136 -20.52 2.42 -1.57
N GLU A 137 -21.20 3.16 -0.70
CA GLU A 137 -21.69 4.49 -1.01
C GLU A 137 -20.54 5.41 -1.45
N PRO A 138 -20.79 6.35 -2.37
CA PRO A 138 -19.80 7.35 -2.74
C PRO A 138 -19.21 8.06 -1.51
N ARG A 139 -17.91 8.36 -1.57
CA ARG A 139 -17.14 9.08 -0.55
C ARG A 139 -17.09 8.43 0.84
N SER A 140 -17.43 7.14 0.95
CA SER A 140 -17.37 6.40 2.23
C SER A 140 -15.98 5.83 2.57
N ILE A 141 -15.09 5.73 1.59
CA ILE A 141 -13.70 5.25 1.72
C ILE A 141 -12.76 6.04 0.79
N GLY A 142 -11.45 5.88 0.96
CA GLY A 142 -10.43 6.56 0.17
C GLY A 142 -10.13 7.97 0.68
N SER A 143 -9.52 8.79 -0.17
CA SER A 143 -9.09 10.15 0.15
C SER A 143 -10.24 11.03 0.64
N SER A 144 -11.44 10.97 0.02
CA SER A 144 -12.59 11.78 0.47
C SER A 144 -13.08 11.46 1.89
N ALA A 145 -12.89 10.23 2.35
CA ALA A 145 -13.33 9.79 3.67
C ALA A 145 -12.23 9.87 4.74
N SER A 146 -11.01 10.22 4.33
CA SER A 146 -9.83 10.19 5.20
C SER A 146 -9.59 11.57 5.79
N ARG A 147 -9.82 11.72 7.10
CA ARG A 147 -9.60 12.97 7.84
C ARG A 147 -8.16 13.47 7.75
N LEU A 148 -7.19 12.60 7.47
CA LEU A 148 -5.82 13.01 7.19
C LEU A 148 -5.76 14.07 6.08
N MET A 149 -6.62 13.95 5.06
CA MET A 149 -6.67 14.92 3.95
C MET A 149 -7.16 16.30 4.39
N GLU A 150 -7.98 16.39 5.44
CA GLU A 150 -8.38 17.66 6.06
C GLU A 150 -7.24 18.26 6.88
N PHE A 151 -6.47 17.44 7.60
CA PHE A 151 -5.34 17.93 8.39
C PHE A 151 -4.18 18.45 7.53
N ILE A 152 -4.04 17.96 6.29
CA ILE A 152 -2.96 18.38 5.38
C ILE A 152 -3.40 19.39 4.32
N ASP A 153 -4.60 19.96 4.42
CA ASP A 153 -5.10 20.95 3.47
C ASP A 153 -4.58 22.39 3.70
N GLY A 154 -3.72 22.54 4.71
CA GLY A 154 -3.11 23.81 5.09
C GLY A 154 -3.88 24.58 6.17
N ARG A 155 -5.00 24.09 6.69
CA ARG A 155 -5.73 24.73 7.82
C ARG A 155 -5.31 24.24 9.20
N HIS A 156 -4.56 23.14 9.27
CA HIS A 156 -4.07 22.61 10.53
C HIS A 156 -2.83 23.39 11.01
N TYR A 157 -3.08 24.47 11.75
CA TYR A 157 -2.05 25.37 12.26
C TYR A 157 -1.11 25.85 11.13
N ASP A 158 0.20 25.79 11.36
CA ASP A 158 1.24 26.23 10.42
C ASP A 158 1.71 25.13 9.46
N VAL A 159 1.06 23.97 9.45
CA VAL A 159 1.45 22.85 8.58
C VAL A 159 1.11 23.16 7.13
N LYS A 160 2.14 23.19 6.27
CA LYS A 160 2.02 23.43 4.83
C LYS A 160 2.80 22.37 4.05
N LEU A 161 2.07 21.45 3.43
CA LEU A 161 2.66 20.49 2.50
C LEU A 161 2.77 21.13 1.11
N SER A 162 3.76 20.70 0.36
CA SER A 162 3.79 20.91 -1.09
C SER A 162 2.68 20.11 -1.78
N GLU A 163 2.30 20.52 -2.99
CA GLU A 163 1.31 19.80 -3.79
C GLU A 163 1.73 18.34 -4.05
N LEU A 164 3.03 18.09 -4.24
CA LEU A 164 3.56 16.73 -4.43
C LEU A 164 3.43 15.88 -3.17
N GLU A 165 3.76 16.42 -1.99
CA GLU A 165 3.61 15.69 -0.72
C GLU A 165 2.12 15.34 -0.46
N ARG A 166 1.22 16.29 -0.70
CA ARG A 166 -0.23 16.07 -0.57
C ARG A 166 -0.75 15.06 -1.59
N LYS A 167 -0.30 15.12 -2.85
CA LYS A 167 -0.62 14.16 -3.90
C LYS A 167 -0.14 12.76 -3.55
N THR A 168 1.08 12.64 -3.00
CA THR A 168 1.68 11.37 -2.57
C THR A 168 0.84 10.70 -1.49
N ILE A 169 0.46 11.44 -0.44
CA ILE A 169 -0.43 10.90 0.62
C ILE A 169 -1.80 10.51 0.06
N ARG A 170 -2.40 11.37 -0.77
CA ARG A 170 -3.71 11.10 -1.39
C ARG A 170 -3.69 9.80 -2.21
N LEU A 171 -2.71 9.65 -3.09
CA LEU A 171 -2.59 8.49 -3.96
C LEU A 171 -2.22 7.23 -3.19
N TRP A 172 -1.42 7.32 -2.13
CA TRP A 172 -1.19 6.19 -1.22
C TRP A 172 -2.49 5.71 -0.57
N ILE A 173 -3.35 6.63 -0.08
CA ILE A 173 -4.67 6.28 0.47
C ILE A 173 -5.54 5.62 -0.62
N ASP A 174 -5.61 6.22 -1.81
CA ASP A 174 -6.44 5.71 -2.91
C ASP A 174 -5.91 4.41 -3.53
N ALA A 175 -4.62 4.12 -3.31
CA ALA A 175 -3.94 2.84 -3.57
C ALA A 175 -4.12 1.79 -2.45
N SER A 176 -5.01 2.06 -1.48
CA SER A 176 -5.35 1.18 -0.34
C SER A 176 -4.39 1.23 0.84
N ALA A 177 -3.62 2.31 0.97
CA ALA A 177 -2.87 2.67 2.16
C ALA A 177 -1.93 1.55 2.68
N THR A 178 -1.23 0.87 1.78
CA THR A 178 -0.35 -0.26 2.10
C THR A 178 0.81 0.14 3.02
N TYR A 179 1.25 -0.79 3.88
CA TYR A 179 2.46 -0.59 4.69
C TYR A 179 3.73 -0.95 3.89
N PRO A 180 4.00 -2.22 3.55
CA PRO A 180 5.12 -2.55 2.69
C PRO A 180 4.79 -2.29 1.21
N GLY A 181 5.75 -1.74 0.48
CA GLY A 181 5.72 -1.64 -0.99
C GLY A 181 6.43 -2.79 -1.69
N THR A 182 6.68 -3.91 -0.99
CA THR A 182 7.42 -5.08 -1.49
C THR A 182 6.84 -6.38 -0.93
N TYR A 183 6.85 -7.44 -1.73
CA TYR A 183 6.49 -8.80 -1.29
C TYR A 183 7.54 -9.43 -0.38
N ALA A 184 8.78 -8.96 -0.43
CA ALA A 184 9.84 -9.44 0.44
C ALA A 184 9.54 -9.26 1.93
N ALA A 185 8.63 -8.34 2.27
CA ALA A 185 8.17 -8.13 3.65
C ALA A 185 7.30 -9.28 4.19
N LEU A 186 6.76 -10.15 3.31
CA LEU A 186 5.85 -11.21 3.73
C LEU A 186 6.56 -12.21 4.64
N GLY A 187 6.07 -12.32 5.89
CA GLY A 187 6.62 -13.24 6.88
C GLY A 187 7.96 -12.82 7.49
N ALA A 188 8.45 -11.61 7.18
CA ALA A 188 9.75 -11.13 7.65
C ALA A 188 9.64 -9.92 8.59
N GLY A 189 10.55 -9.82 9.56
CA GLY A 189 10.71 -8.63 10.40
C GLY A 189 9.59 -8.35 11.40
N MET A 190 8.77 -9.36 11.73
CA MET A 190 7.76 -9.30 12.78
C MET A 190 8.28 -9.96 14.06
N VAL A 191 8.62 -9.17 15.08
CA VAL A 191 9.19 -9.70 16.32
C VAL A 191 8.14 -9.83 17.42
N ARG A 192 8.02 -11.03 18.00
CA ARG A 192 7.13 -11.24 19.15
C ARG A 192 7.77 -10.78 20.45
N VAL A 193 7.10 -9.96 21.24
CA VAL A 193 7.54 -9.60 22.59
C VAL A 193 7.13 -10.69 23.59
N ARG A 194 8.08 -11.20 24.38
CA ARG A 194 7.83 -12.25 25.38
C ARG A 194 7.55 -11.62 26.75
N PHE A 195 6.31 -11.16 26.95
CA PHE A 195 5.93 -10.46 28.18
C PHE A 195 5.85 -11.36 29.43
N PRO A 196 6.04 -10.80 30.64
CA PRO A 196 5.73 -11.46 31.91
C PRO A 196 4.19 -11.50 32.12
N ILE A 197 3.49 -12.32 31.33
CA ILE A 197 2.01 -12.34 31.28
C ILE A 197 1.35 -12.51 32.65
N ARG A 198 1.90 -13.38 33.51
CA ARG A 198 1.36 -13.57 34.86
C ARG A 198 1.33 -12.26 35.66
N MET A 199 2.45 -11.53 35.69
CA MET A 199 2.54 -10.25 36.40
C MET A 199 1.63 -9.19 35.77
N LEU A 200 1.54 -9.16 34.43
CA LEU A 200 0.63 -8.26 33.73
C LEU A 200 -0.83 -8.51 34.09
N VAL A 201 -1.26 -9.76 34.16
CA VAL A 201 -2.63 -10.12 34.54
C VAL A 201 -2.88 -9.79 36.02
N GLU A 202 -1.95 -10.11 36.92
CA GLU A 202 -2.07 -9.78 38.34
C GLU A 202 -2.18 -8.26 38.58
N ARG A 203 -1.42 -7.44 37.84
CA ARG A 203 -1.36 -5.99 38.06
C ARG A 203 -2.37 -5.18 37.23
N CYS A 204 -2.68 -5.62 36.01
CA CYS A 204 -3.49 -4.85 35.05
C CYS A 204 -4.82 -5.56 34.71
N GLY A 205 -4.97 -6.84 35.06
CA GLY A 205 -6.09 -7.68 34.64
C GLY A 205 -7.45 -7.23 35.18
N GLY A 206 -7.49 -6.61 36.36
CA GLY A 206 -8.71 -6.05 36.96
C GLY A 206 -9.47 -5.12 36.00
N CYS A 207 -8.75 -4.33 35.20
CA CYS A 207 -9.32 -3.46 34.18
C CYS A 207 -9.32 -4.08 32.78
N HIS A 208 -8.21 -4.68 32.35
CA HIS A 208 -8.04 -5.10 30.96
C HIS A 208 -8.57 -6.50 30.63
N VAL A 209 -8.88 -7.33 31.64
CA VAL A 209 -9.37 -8.71 31.47
C VAL A 209 -10.79 -8.85 32.02
N THR A 210 -11.03 -8.33 33.23
CA THR A 210 -12.28 -8.59 33.96
C THR A 210 -13.36 -7.51 33.79
N ASN A 211 -13.03 -6.29 33.33
CA ASN A 211 -14.00 -5.19 33.28
C ASN A 211 -14.82 -5.17 31.96
N PRO A 212 -16.14 -5.43 31.99
CA PRO A 212 -16.98 -5.45 30.80
C PRO A 212 -17.10 -4.08 30.10
N ARG A 213 -16.94 -2.96 30.84
CA ARG A 213 -16.99 -1.61 30.28
C ARG A 213 -15.74 -1.27 29.45
N GLN A 214 -14.59 -1.90 29.77
CA GLN A 214 -13.38 -1.81 28.94
C GLN A 214 -13.29 -2.89 27.86
N ARG A 215 -14.14 -3.93 27.92
CA ARG A 215 -14.38 -4.89 26.80
C ARG A 215 -15.21 -4.27 25.66
N SER A 216 -15.56 -2.98 25.75
CA SER A 216 -16.32 -2.25 24.74
C SER A 216 -15.64 -2.34 23.36
N ARG A 217 -16.29 -3.11 22.48
CA ARG A 217 -16.21 -3.14 21.01
C ARG A 217 -14.77 -3.14 20.43
N SER A 218 -14.35 -4.33 19.99
CA SER A 218 -13.26 -4.62 19.05
C SER A 218 -11.81 -4.41 19.46
N LYS A 219 -11.47 -4.26 20.75
CA LYS A 219 -10.06 -4.29 21.20
C LYS A 219 -9.71 -5.68 21.77
N PRO A 220 -8.75 -6.42 21.18
CA PRO A 220 -8.27 -7.68 21.76
C PRO A 220 -7.68 -7.43 23.17
N LEU A 221 -7.62 -8.49 23.99
CA LEU A 221 -6.88 -8.50 25.26
C LEU A 221 -5.53 -7.83 25.06
N LEU A 222 -5.25 -6.74 25.78
CA LEU A 222 -4.02 -5.94 25.69
C LEU A 222 -3.47 -5.90 24.24
N ASP A 223 -3.93 -4.93 23.44
CA ASP A 223 -3.31 -4.65 22.15
C ASP A 223 -1.85 -4.19 22.35
N PHE A 224 -0.97 -5.18 22.48
CA PHE A 224 0.45 -4.99 22.74
C PHE A 224 1.14 -4.36 21.55
N GLU A 225 0.65 -4.62 20.34
CA GLU A 225 1.23 -4.09 19.12
C GLU A 225 1.27 -2.56 19.14
N THR A 226 0.17 -1.91 19.53
CA THR A 226 0.06 -0.45 19.45
C THR A 226 0.50 0.28 20.73
N THR A 227 0.87 -0.48 21.75
CA THR A 227 1.34 0.03 23.05
C THR A 227 2.84 -0.14 23.27
N CYS A 228 3.52 -0.83 22.34
CA CYS A 228 4.96 -1.07 22.38
C CYS A 228 5.74 -0.14 21.46
N ASN A 229 6.90 0.27 21.92
CA ASN A 229 7.90 0.98 21.14
C ASN A 229 9.23 0.24 21.27
N LEU A 230 9.62 -0.52 20.25
CA LEU A 230 10.85 -1.32 20.24
C LEU A 230 12.09 -0.48 19.90
N SER A 231 11.90 0.69 19.31
CA SER A 231 12.99 1.64 19.04
C SER A 231 13.39 2.40 20.31
N ARG A 232 12.42 2.73 21.17
CA ARG A 232 12.60 3.40 22.47
C ARG A 232 11.77 2.68 23.55
N PRO A 233 12.20 1.50 24.06
CA PRO A 233 11.44 0.66 24.99
C PRO A 233 10.79 1.39 26.16
N ALA A 234 11.52 2.24 26.88
CA ALA A 234 11.01 3.01 28.01
C ALA A 234 9.88 3.99 27.64
N ARG A 235 9.76 4.40 26.37
CA ARG A 235 8.67 5.25 25.86
C ARG A 235 7.38 4.48 25.56
N SER A 236 7.37 3.16 25.67
CA SER A 236 6.19 2.33 25.41
C SER A 236 5.01 2.74 26.30
N LYS A 237 3.82 2.91 25.71
CA LYS A 237 2.59 3.21 26.45
C LYS A 237 2.28 2.13 27.48
N LEU A 238 2.65 0.88 27.20
CA LEU A 238 2.50 -0.25 28.11
C LEU A 238 3.25 -0.05 29.44
N LEU A 239 4.38 0.65 29.43
CA LEU A 239 5.14 1.00 30.63
C LEU A 239 4.63 2.30 31.26
N ARG A 240 4.34 3.30 30.43
CA ARG A 240 4.08 4.67 30.91
C ARG A 240 2.65 4.88 31.40
N ALA A 241 1.65 4.23 30.80
CA ALA A 241 0.26 4.32 31.26
C ALA A 241 0.06 3.92 32.74
N PRO A 242 0.59 2.78 33.22
CA PRO A 242 0.50 2.37 34.63
C PRO A 242 1.48 3.05 35.58
N LEU A 243 2.50 3.75 35.08
CA LEU A 243 3.52 4.42 35.90
C LEU A 243 3.01 5.75 36.47
N ALA A 244 3.35 6.01 37.73
CA ALA A 244 3.04 7.25 38.44
C ALA A 244 3.55 8.49 37.71
N LYS A 245 2.79 9.59 37.76
CA LYS A 245 3.20 10.87 37.16
C LYS A 245 4.46 11.44 37.81
N SER A 246 4.62 11.26 39.12
CA SER A 246 5.82 11.65 39.87
C SER A 246 7.09 10.95 39.39
N ALA A 247 6.96 9.75 38.81
CA ALA A 247 8.04 8.98 38.21
C ALA A 247 8.15 9.16 36.68
N GLY A 248 7.50 10.18 36.11
CA GLY A 248 7.53 10.45 34.66
C GLY A 248 6.59 9.58 33.81
N GLY A 249 5.69 8.84 34.46
CA GLY A 249 4.60 8.11 33.82
C GLY A 249 3.40 8.99 33.45
N LEU A 250 2.41 8.36 32.84
CA LEU A 250 1.17 8.99 32.39
C LEU A 250 0.04 8.92 33.42
N GLY A 251 0.12 8.01 34.40
CA GLY A 251 -0.91 7.83 35.44
C GLY A 251 -2.32 7.61 34.88
N LYS A 252 -2.45 6.80 33.82
CA LYS A 252 -3.72 6.58 33.10
C LYS A 252 -4.55 5.40 33.61
N CYS A 253 -4.05 4.66 34.59
CA CYS A 253 -4.70 3.46 35.13
C CYS A 253 -5.61 3.72 36.34
N GLY A 254 -5.89 5.00 36.68
CA GLY A 254 -6.77 5.38 37.79
C GLY A 254 -6.09 5.34 39.16
N GLU A 255 -5.08 4.49 39.31
CA GLU A 255 -4.11 4.43 40.41
C GLU A 255 -2.69 4.30 39.85
N ASP A 256 -1.71 4.60 40.69
CA ASP A 256 -0.29 4.40 40.37
C ASP A 256 0.04 2.90 40.47
N VAL A 257 -0.27 2.16 39.40
CA VAL A 257 -0.02 0.72 39.32
C VAL A 257 1.47 0.44 39.51
N PHE A 258 2.35 1.28 38.96
CA PHE A 258 3.79 1.30 39.30
C PHE A 258 4.12 2.65 39.96
N ALA A 259 4.63 2.61 41.18
CA ALA A 259 5.05 3.83 41.88
C ALA A 259 6.28 4.49 41.24
N ASP A 260 7.20 3.68 40.71
CA ASP A 260 8.43 4.10 40.06
C ASP A 260 8.90 3.06 39.02
N THR A 261 10.03 3.34 38.38
CA THR A 261 10.64 2.46 37.37
C THR A 261 11.34 1.24 37.97
N ASP A 262 11.40 1.13 39.29
CA ASP A 262 12.04 0.02 39.99
C ASP A 262 11.08 -1.15 40.28
N ASP A 263 9.77 -0.93 40.05
CA ASP A 263 8.74 -1.96 40.16
C ASP A 263 9.12 -3.24 39.38
N PRO A 264 9.04 -4.44 39.99
CA PRO A 264 9.42 -5.69 39.33
C PRO A 264 8.68 -5.98 38.03
N CYS A 265 7.40 -5.61 37.93
CA CYS A 265 6.59 -5.78 36.74
C CYS A 265 7.01 -4.77 35.65
N TYR A 266 7.23 -3.50 36.01
CA TYR A 266 7.79 -2.49 35.09
C TYR A 266 9.11 -2.97 34.48
N ARG A 267 10.08 -3.36 35.32
CA ARG A 267 11.39 -3.85 34.87
C ARG A 267 11.27 -5.12 34.03
N GLY A 268 10.33 -6.01 34.37
CA GLY A 268 10.04 -7.21 33.60
C GLY A 268 9.53 -6.93 32.19
N ILE A 269 8.61 -5.97 32.06
CA ILE A 269 8.09 -5.53 30.75
C ILE A 269 9.18 -4.82 29.95
N LEU A 270 9.95 -3.92 30.58
CA LEU A 270 11.02 -3.19 29.91
C LEU A 270 12.07 -4.14 29.32
N ARG A 271 12.55 -5.11 30.10
CA ARG A 271 13.48 -6.14 29.61
C ARG A 271 12.93 -6.93 28.43
N ALA A 272 11.63 -7.26 28.47
CA ALA A 272 11.00 -7.99 27.37
C ALA A 272 10.96 -7.16 26.08
N LEU A 273 10.70 -5.85 26.20
CA LEU A 273 10.70 -4.91 25.09
C LEU A 273 12.11 -4.69 24.53
N GLU A 274 13.11 -4.50 25.38
CA GLU A 274 14.52 -4.38 25.00
C GLU A 274 14.99 -5.64 24.26
N ALA A 275 14.72 -6.83 24.79
CA ALA A 275 15.06 -8.09 24.13
C ALA A 275 14.33 -8.30 22.79
N ALA A 276 13.15 -7.72 22.61
CA ALA A 276 12.47 -7.71 21.30
C ALA A 276 13.08 -6.67 20.35
N GLY A 277 13.48 -5.50 20.86
CA GLY A 277 14.20 -4.48 20.10
C GLY A 277 15.56 -4.98 19.59
N GLU A 278 16.33 -5.70 20.40
CA GLU A 278 17.59 -6.31 19.97
C GLU A 278 17.37 -7.37 18.87
N ARG A 279 16.40 -8.26 19.05
CA ARG A 279 16.03 -9.22 17.98
C ARG A 279 15.58 -8.53 16.71
N LEU A 280 14.87 -7.41 16.80
CA LEU A 280 14.50 -6.65 15.60
C LEU A 280 15.72 -6.05 14.89
N LYS A 281 16.77 -5.67 15.61
CA LYS A 281 18.03 -5.20 15.00
C LYS A 281 18.79 -6.33 14.31
N GLU A 282 18.69 -7.55 14.84
CA GLU A 282 19.29 -8.76 14.26
C GLU A 282 18.49 -9.26 13.04
N GLU A 283 17.20 -9.56 13.22
CA GLU A 283 16.31 -10.12 12.19
C GLU A 283 16.00 -9.09 11.09
N LYS A 284 15.83 -7.82 11.49
CA LYS A 284 15.46 -6.66 10.65
C LYS A 284 14.10 -6.80 9.98
N ARG A 285 13.48 -5.65 9.72
CA ARG A 285 12.27 -5.53 8.91
C ARG A 285 12.59 -4.89 7.57
N PHE A 286 11.71 -5.05 6.58
CA PHE A 286 11.95 -4.60 5.19
C PHE A 286 12.39 -3.11 5.08
N ASP A 287 11.99 -2.28 6.03
CA ASP A 287 12.31 -0.86 6.16
C ASP A 287 13.62 -0.59 6.95
N MET A 288 14.43 -1.60 7.21
CA MET A 288 15.68 -1.50 7.98
C MET A 288 16.91 -1.78 7.11
N PRO A 289 17.99 -0.99 7.27
CA PRO A 289 19.23 -1.20 6.51
C PRO A 289 19.81 -2.61 6.64
N GLY A 290 20.10 -3.22 5.50
CA GLY A 290 20.64 -4.58 5.43
C GLY A 290 19.64 -5.67 5.78
N PHE A 291 18.33 -5.39 5.64
CA PHE A 291 17.28 -6.41 5.62
C PHE A 291 17.59 -7.51 4.59
N ARG A 292 17.10 -8.72 4.89
CA ARG A 292 17.15 -9.89 4.02
C ARG A 292 15.77 -10.53 3.95
N PRO A 293 15.25 -10.82 2.74
CA PRO A 293 13.98 -11.51 2.59
C PRO A 293 14.04 -12.94 3.12
N ASP A 294 12.88 -13.50 3.45
CA ASP A 294 12.77 -14.91 3.86
C ASP A 294 13.21 -15.88 2.74
N VAL A 295 13.64 -17.08 3.13
CA VAL A 295 14.07 -18.14 2.22
C VAL A 295 12.98 -18.52 1.19
N ALA A 296 11.70 -18.40 1.54
CA ALA A 296 10.60 -18.65 0.62
C ALA A 296 10.54 -17.61 -0.51
N TYR A 297 10.78 -16.33 -0.20
CA TYR A 297 10.83 -15.27 -1.20
C TYR A 297 11.98 -15.53 -2.19
N VAL A 298 13.18 -15.81 -1.68
CA VAL A 298 14.35 -16.11 -2.52
C VAL A 298 14.09 -17.33 -3.40
N ARG A 299 13.50 -18.40 -2.84
CA ARG A 299 13.14 -19.61 -3.58
C ARG A 299 12.19 -19.30 -4.74
N GLU A 300 11.10 -18.55 -4.50
CA GLU A 300 10.15 -18.23 -5.57
C GLU A 300 10.79 -17.32 -6.61
N MET A 301 11.54 -16.29 -6.23
CA MET A 301 12.18 -15.40 -7.21
C MET A 301 13.22 -16.13 -8.08
N LYS A 302 13.89 -17.16 -7.56
CA LYS A 302 14.72 -18.06 -8.38
C LYS A 302 13.89 -18.93 -9.32
N ARG A 303 12.77 -19.49 -8.82
CA ARG A 303 11.86 -20.34 -9.62
C ARG A 303 11.28 -19.58 -10.83
N PHE A 304 10.99 -18.30 -10.67
CA PHE A 304 10.54 -17.43 -11.76
C PHE A 304 11.67 -16.88 -12.64
N GLY A 305 12.93 -17.23 -12.36
CA GLY A 305 14.09 -16.79 -13.14
C GLY A 305 14.47 -15.31 -12.93
N ILE A 306 13.94 -14.67 -11.89
CA ILE A 306 14.23 -13.27 -11.56
C ILE A 306 15.55 -13.15 -10.80
N LEU A 307 15.80 -14.07 -9.87
CA LEU A 307 17.08 -14.19 -9.18
C LEU A 307 17.93 -15.32 -9.78
N PRO A 308 19.26 -15.14 -9.91
CA PRO A 308 20.17 -16.22 -10.28
C PRO A 308 20.10 -17.42 -9.32
N ALA A 309 20.30 -18.63 -9.85
CA ALA A 309 20.20 -19.88 -9.08
C ALA A 309 21.23 -19.98 -7.94
N ASP A 310 22.38 -19.30 -8.08
CA ASP A 310 23.51 -19.32 -7.16
C ASP A 310 23.46 -18.23 -6.07
N VAL A 311 22.46 -17.35 -6.07
CA VAL A 311 22.24 -16.36 -4.99
C VAL A 311 22.16 -17.07 -3.64
N LYS A 312 23.00 -16.68 -2.69
CA LYS A 312 23.03 -17.25 -1.33
C LYS A 312 22.06 -16.51 -0.41
N PRO A 313 21.62 -17.13 0.71
CA PRO A 313 20.72 -16.48 1.67
C PRO A 313 21.22 -15.12 2.19
N ASP A 314 22.54 -14.95 2.33
CA ASP A 314 23.14 -13.74 2.90
C ASP A 314 23.45 -12.65 1.87
N ASP A 315 23.36 -12.97 0.58
CA ASP A 315 23.68 -12.03 -0.50
C ASP A 315 22.71 -10.84 -0.47
N PRO A 316 23.19 -9.62 -0.78
CA PRO A 316 22.31 -8.47 -0.90
C PRO A 316 21.35 -8.61 -2.06
N ILE A 317 20.07 -8.38 -1.79
CA ILE A 317 19.00 -8.37 -2.78
C ILE A 317 18.33 -6.99 -2.73
N ASP A 318 18.30 -6.29 -3.87
CA ASP A 318 17.38 -5.18 -4.05
C ASP A 318 15.98 -5.76 -4.26
N VAL A 319 15.24 -5.89 -3.16
CA VAL A 319 13.90 -6.49 -3.16
C VAL A 319 12.89 -5.67 -3.95
N TYR A 320 13.08 -4.34 -4.02
CA TYR A 320 12.18 -3.48 -4.78
C TYR A 320 12.41 -3.64 -6.29
N GLN A 321 13.66 -3.76 -6.72
CA GLN A 321 13.98 -4.04 -8.12
C GLN A 321 13.59 -5.46 -8.53
N THR A 322 13.88 -6.45 -7.68
CA THR A 322 13.46 -7.85 -7.86
C THR A 322 11.94 -7.95 -8.05
N ASP A 323 11.14 -7.30 -7.19
CA ASP A 323 9.69 -7.29 -7.35
C ASP A 323 9.24 -6.63 -8.66
N ARG A 324 9.85 -5.50 -9.05
CA ARG A 324 9.54 -4.84 -10.33
C ARG A 324 9.79 -5.76 -11.52
N ASP A 325 10.89 -6.49 -11.51
CA ASP A 325 11.25 -7.39 -12.61
C ASP A 325 10.35 -8.63 -12.63
N TYR A 326 10.01 -9.17 -11.46
CA TYR A 326 8.97 -10.19 -11.30
C TYR A 326 7.64 -9.75 -11.89
N TRP A 327 7.18 -8.52 -11.62
CA TRP A 327 5.91 -8.04 -12.18
C TRP A 327 5.96 -7.85 -13.70
N ARG A 328 7.09 -7.36 -14.21
CA ARG A 328 7.31 -7.15 -15.64
C ARG A 328 7.37 -8.45 -16.42
N SER A 329 7.83 -9.54 -15.82
CA SER A 329 7.88 -10.85 -16.51
C SER A 329 6.49 -11.39 -16.87
N PHE A 330 5.42 -10.86 -16.29
CA PHE A 330 4.02 -11.21 -16.64
C PHE A 330 3.36 -10.22 -17.61
N TRP A 331 4.06 -9.15 -18.01
CA TRP A 331 3.45 -8.18 -18.93
C TRP A 331 3.28 -8.81 -20.31
N TYR A 332 2.06 -8.73 -20.84
CA TYR A 332 1.77 -9.16 -22.20
C TYR A 332 2.63 -8.36 -23.19
N VAL A 333 3.41 -9.08 -23.99
CA VAL A 333 4.14 -8.55 -25.13
C VAL A 333 3.43 -9.08 -26.38
N PRO A 334 2.86 -8.21 -27.23
CA PRO A 334 2.25 -8.67 -28.46
C PRO A 334 3.31 -9.36 -29.32
N GLU A 335 2.96 -10.48 -29.94
CA GLU A 335 3.82 -11.07 -30.95
C GLU A 335 4.06 -10.01 -32.04
N PRO A 336 5.29 -9.90 -32.57
CA PRO A 336 5.54 -9.08 -33.73
C PRO A 336 4.54 -9.52 -34.79
N THR A 337 3.67 -8.60 -35.20
CA THR A 337 2.82 -8.85 -36.35
C THR A 337 3.79 -9.08 -37.49
N GLU A 338 3.80 -10.29 -38.07
CA GLU A 338 4.41 -10.50 -39.37
C GLU A 338 3.84 -9.39 -40.24
N THR A 339 4.74 -8.51 -40.66
CA THR A 339 4.44 -7.30 -41.42
C THR A 339 3.36 -7.60 -42.44
N GLU A 340 2.29 -6.80 -42.45
CA GLU A 340 1.52 -6.62 -43.68
C GLU A 340 2.53 -6.52 -44.82
N PRO A 341 2.42 -7.32 -45.89
CA PRO A 341 3.32 -7.16 -47.02
C PRO A 341 3.24 -5.70 -47.42
N ALA A 342 4.39 -5.02 -47.40
CA ALA A 342 4.52 -3.64 -47.83
C ALA A 342 3.64 -3.49 -49.07
N THR A 343 2.66 -2.59 -49.00
CA THR A 343 1.85 -2.25 -50.16
C THR A 343 2.83 -1.96 -51.29
N GLY A 344 2.90 -2.88 -52.24
CA GLY A 344 3.63 -2.67 -53.47
C GLY A 344 3.17 -1.35 -54.08
N PRO A 345 4.02 -0.66 -54.85
CA PRO A 345 3.64 0.60 -55.47
C PRO A 345 2.30 0.42 -56.20
N GLU A 346 1.42 1.42 -56.04
CA GLU A 346 0.12 1.46 -56.70
C GLU A 346 0.25 1.03 -58.18
N PRO A 347 -0.72 0.29 -58.73
CA PRO A 347 -0.69 -0.05 -60.13
C PRO A 347 -0.71 1.23 -60.96
N SER A 348 0.38 1.49 -61.67
CA SER A 348 0.43 2.50 -62.73
C SER A 348 -0.64 2.19 -63.78
N ASP A 349 -1.37 3.23 -64.16
CA ASP A 349 -2.29 3.39 -65.29
C ASP A 349 -2.42 2.16 -66.24
N PRO A 350 -3.64 1.62 -66.49
CA PRO A 350 -3.88 0.51 -67.42
C PRO A 350 -3.54 0.75 -68.90
N ARG A 351 -2.88 1.85 -69.24
CA ARG A 351 -2.62 2.30 -70.63
C ARG A 351 -1.20 2.05 -71.14
N ASP A 352 -0.28 1.54 -70.33
CA ASP A 352 1.04 1.13 -70.80
C ASP A 352 1.08 -0.36 -71.19
N PHE A 353 0.62 -0.65 -72.41
CA PHE A 353 0.94 -1.90 -73.08
C PHE A 353 2.39 -1.83 -73.62
N PRO A 354 3.27 -2.80 -73.30
CA PRO A 354 4.56 -2.90 -73.97
C PRO A 354 4.36 -3.27 -75.46
N PRO A 355 5.24 -2.80 -76.36
CA PRO A 355 5.16 -3.13 -77.78
C PRO A 355 5.34 -4.65 -78.01
N PHE A 356 4.55 -5.18 -78.94
CA PHE A 356 4.61 -6.56 -79.42
C PHE A 356 6.02 -6.89 -79.94
N ASP A 357 6.71 -7.87 -79.33
CA ASP A 357 7.97 -8.42 -79.85
C ASP A 357 7.68 -9.62 -80.77
N PRO A 358 7.90 -9.50 -82.08
CA PRO A 358 7.64 -10.57 -83.05
C PRO A 358 8.60 -11.77 -82.94
N ARG A 359 9.55 -11.78 -82.00
CA ARG A 359 10.61 -12.81 -81.93
C ARG A 359 10.37 -13.93 -80.91
N ASN A 360 9.25 -13.97 -80.19
CA ASN A 360 9.00 -15.06 -79.23
C ASN A 360 7.50 -15.43 -79.08
N PRO A 361 6.98 -16.38 -79.89
CA PRO A 361 5.55 -16.69 -79.91
C PRO A 361 5.06 -17.63 -78.80
N PHE A 362 5.90 -18.13 -77.88
CA PHE A 362 5.45 -19.09 -76.87
C PHE A 362 6.25 -19.02 -75.56
N ARG A 363 5.75 -18.28 -74.56
CA ARG A 363 5.85 -18.75 -73.16
C ARG A 363 4.53 -18.55 -72.44
N ARG A 364 3.99 -19.69 -72.01
CA ARG A 364 2.64 -19.93 -71.49
C ARG A 364 2.49 -19.42 -70.05
N ARG A 365 1.26 -19.01 -69.75
CA ARG A 365 0.71 -18.80 -68.39
C ARG A 365 0.63 -20.12 -67.61
N GLY A 366 0.78 -20.03 -66.28
CA GLY A 366 0.20 -20.96 -65.31
C GLY A 366 1.22 -21.61 -64.37
N MET A 367 1.38 -21.08 -63.16
CA MET A 367 0.63 -21.50 -61.97
C MET A 367 0.64 -20.36 -60.94
#